data_AF-A0A2E0FEJ6-F1
#
_entry.id   AF-A0A2E0FEJ6-F1
#
_cell.length_a   1.000
_cell.length_b   1.000
_cell.length_c   1.000
_cell.angle_alpha   90.00
_cell.angle_beta   90.00
_cell.angle_gamma   90.00
#
_symmetry.space_group_name_H-M   'P 1'
#
loop_
_entity.id
_entity.type
_entity.pdbx_description
1 polymer ?
#
loop_
_entity_poly.entity_id
_entity_poly.type
_entity_poly.pdbx_seq_one_letter_code
_entity_poly.pdbx_strand_id
1 'polypeptide(L)'
;MTDCSGVLVKYGSYEFVPAPNVSISREVIRDGTNRRITAGFWRVTLDGTFVPTGTGENGFPSGAVNTIGYPGNKFYEQMNADYRVFQLSGCGANLIGRPLVENLSVQSDNFYTTTSNYNLEFVFAGSMISGLDTYLGSGLNLESASTSYNYSMLEKPWRFANEGHDGVMQIDRSISAKGISVGSGVGTGNPMDIFDDDDFYITTGNSPFSTGGFEFAVKYITGIIGTGGVGFSGNYIALPSLTSYIMQVPSDADMFLTDRSVDANPEENTLTVNDTFLAFPQDQTYGRPTGYAATDSFDISSDFSIEEGNGTITLNGTVQGYPSYEISFDGTFYPQAGKTSFENASGYFTAALGSTFPTRAAAIYSGNLADNIQGKASAPLNTGDPLSVSYSYNIKEGTVGYAVTYNNRPANCLDGVLSENISATKNVGVPVIASHTVLGRAAGPILQDIGTKTANTFDLSIEAVVLPPTGCVAASAFDYSPDYDAVVGNVETTTLSGTTYFRTADNETFDPKIGRYSRSVSWIYTECP
;
A
#
# COMPACT_ATOMS: atom_id res chain seq x y z
N MET A 1 -23.46 11.51 1.09
CA MET A 1 -22.09 11.26 1.58
C MET A 1 -21.17 11.50 0.41
N THR A 2 -20.33 12.52 0.50
CA THR A 2 -19.37 12.88 -0.54
C THR A 2 -18.16 11.96 -0.40
N ASP A 3 -18.13 10.97 -1.29
CA ASP A 3 -16.97 10.16 -1.65
C ASP A 3 -15.72 11.06 -1.79
N CYS A 4 -14.61 10.73 -1.13
CA CYS A 4 -13.34 11.49 -1.24
C CYS A 4 -12.60 11.20 -2.55
N SER A 5 -13.34 11.03 -3.64
CA SER A 5 -12.86 10.47 -4.91
C SER A 5 -11.91 11.34 -5.72
N GLY A 6 -11.39 12.43 -5.15
CA GLY A 6 -10.30 13.22 -5.74
C GLY A 6 -10.04 14.55 -5.03
N VAL A 7 -8.81 15.02 -5.10
CA VAL A 7 -8.47 16.42 -4.77
C VAL A 7 -9.00 17.30 -5.91
N LEU A 8 -9.98 18.15 -5.58
CA LEU A 8 -10.57 19.10 -6.51
C LEU A 8 -9.81 20.43 -6.41
N VAL A 9 -9.06 20.78 -7.45
CA VAL A 9 -8.42 22.09 -7.58
C VAL A 9 -9.20 22.90 -8.61
N LYS A 10 -9.62 24.11 -8.25
CA LYS A 10 -10.39 25.02 -9.10
C LYS A 10 -9.87 26.44 -9.02
N TYR A 11 -9.94 27.15 -10.15
CA TYR A 11 -9.80 28.59 -10.22
C TYR A 11 -10.89 29.18 -11.11
N GLY A 12 -11.80 29.93 -10.51
CA GLY A 12 -13.03 30.38 -11.18
C GLY A 12 -13.90 29.19 -11.58
N SER A 13 -14.18 29.05 -12.87
CA SER A 13 -14.91 27.90 -13.42
C SER A 13 -14.01 26.78 -13.96
N TYR A 14 -12.69 26.98 -13.96
CA TYR A 14 -11.74 25.98 -14.47
C TYR A 14 -11.40 24.96 -13.38
N GLU A 15 -11.51 23.69 -13.73
CA GLU A 15 -11.16 22.54 -12.90
C GLU A 15 -9.86 21.92 -13.44
N PHE A 16 -8.87 21.76 -12.57
CA PHE A 16 -7.60 21.16 -12.98
C PHE A 16 -7.71 19.63 -12.93
N VAL A 17 -7.57 18.99 -14.09
CA VAL A 17 -7.61 17.53 -14.25
C VAL A 17 -6.43 17.09 -15.13
N PRO A 18 -5.49 16.26 -14.63
CA PRO A 18 -5.38 15.81 -13.23
C PRO A 18 -5.09 16.98 -12.27
N ALA A 19 -5.33 16.75 -10.97
CA ALA A 19 -5.01 17.72 -9.94
C ALA A 19 -3.49 18.01 -9.92
N PRO A 20 -3.05 19.28 -9.91
CA PRO A 20 -1.63 19.62 -9.82
C PRO A 20 -1.06 19.33 -8.44
N ASN A 21 0.26 19.29 -8.37
CA ASN A 21 0.98 19.44 -7.11
C ASN A 21 0.78 20.86 -6.60
N VAL A 22 0.45 21.00 -5.32
CA VAL A 22 0.16 22.29 -4.68
C VAL A 22 1.21 22.54 -3.61
N SER A 23 1.97 23.63 -3.75
CA SER A 23 2.86 24.15 -2.72
C SER A 23 2.27 25.42 -2.12
N ILE A 24 2.21 25.51 -0.80
CA ILE A 24 1.73 26.69 -0.09
C ILE A 24 2.86 27.23 0.77
N SER A 25 3.21 28.49 0.57
CA SER A 25 4.22 29.19 1.35
C SER A 25 3.70 30.51 1.88
N ARG A 26 4.21 30.93 3.04
CA ARG A 26 3.91 32.25 3.61
C ARG A 26 5.14 33.14 3.52
N GLU A 27 4.96 34.32 2.95
CA GLU A 27 5.98 35.37 2.92
C GLU A 27 5.57 36.53 3.84
N VAL A 28 6.55 37.13 4.52
CA VAL A 28 6.34 38.22 5.47
C VAL A 28 6.89 39.53 4.92
N ILE A 29 6.07 40.57 4.92
CA ILE A 29 6.46 41.94 4.55
C ILE A 29 6.98 42.64 5.81
N ARG A 30 8.10 43.35 5.67
CA ARG A 30 8.74 44.11 6.74
C ARG A 30 8.47 45.61 6.63
N ASP A 31 8.57 46.32 7.75
CA ASP A 31 8.67 47.78 7.73
C ASP A 31 9.95 48.24 7.04
N GLY A 32 10.03 49.52 6.67
CA GLY A 32 11.19 50.11 6.00
C GLY A 32 12.50 50.08 6.83
N THR A 33 12.48 49.58 8.07
CA THR A 33 13.67 49.36 8.90
C THR A 33 14.12 47.90 8.93
N ASN A 34 13.40 46.98 8.28
CA ASN A 34 13.59 45.53 8.33
C ASN A 34 13.52 44.91 9.72
N ARG A 35 13.02 45.63 10.73
CA ARG A 35 13.02 45.18 12.14
C ARG A 35 11.70 44.56 12.58
N ARG A 36 10.61 44.89 11.89
CA ARG A 36 9.26 44.40 12.25
C ARG A 36 8.55 43.86 11.03
N ILE A 37 7.90 42.72 11.21
CA ILE A 37 6.93 42.18 10.25
C ILE A 37 5.68 43.04 10.32
N THR A 38 5.29 43.67 9.20
CA THR A 38 4.13 44.57 9.09
C THR A 38 2.94 43.92 8.42
N ALA A 39 3.18 42.95 7.54
CA ALA A 39 2.13 42.18 6.88
C ALA A 39 2.70 40.83 6.45
N GLY A 40 1.85 39.96 5.93
CA GLY A 40 2.27 38.76 5.24
C GLY A 40 1.27 38.42 4.15
N PHE A 41 1.74 37.68 3.15
CA PHE A 41 0.89 37.12 2.11
C PHE A 41 1.21 35.64 1.97
N TRP A 42 0.26 34.92 1.41
CA TRP A 42 0.40 33.52 1.11
C TRP A 42 0.61 33.36 -0.38
N ARG A 43 1.59 32.54 -0.75
CA ARG A 43 1.92 32.17 -2.12
C ARG A 43 1.54 30.71 -2.32
N VAL A 44 0.66 30.45 -3.27
CA VAL A 44 0.27 29.09 -3.67
C VAL A 44 0.82 28.84 -5.06
N THR A 45 1.70 27.86 -5.18
CA THR A 45 2.26 27.41 -6.45
C THR A 45 1.58 26.12 -6.88
N LEU A 46 1.07 26.08 -8.11
CA LEU A 46 0.56 24.88 -8.74
C LEU A 46 1.51 24.41 -9.83
N ASP A 47 2.00 23.18 -9.68
CA ASP A 47 2.82 22.50 -10.68
C ASP A 47 2.06 21.31 -11.24
N GLY A 48 1.73 21.34 -12.53
CA GLY A 48 0.96 20.27 -13.15
C GLY A 48 1.27 20.07 -14.61
N THR A 49 0.68 19.01 -15.17
CA THR A 49 0.76 18.69 -16.59
C THR A 49 -0.65 18.68 -17.17
N PHE A 50 -0.87 19.44 -18.24
CA PHE A 50 -2.09 19.30 -19.02
C PHE A 50 -2.12 17.92 -19.66
N VAL A 51 -3.16 17.14 -19.32
CA VAL A 51 -3.46 15.87 -19.98
C VAL A 51 -4.70 16.09 -20.84
N PRO A 52 -4.70 15.67 -22.12
CA PRO A 52 -5.84 15.83 -23.00
C PRO A 52 -6.95 14.88 -22.56
N THR A 53 -7.88 15.36 -21.75
CA THR A 53 -9.04 14.58 -21.30
C THR A 53 -10.30 15.06 -22.01
N GLY A 54 -10.75 14.34 -23.06
CA GLY A 54 -12.07 14.54 -23.65
C GLY A 54 -12.22 14.11 -25.11
N THR A 55 -13.47 13.88 -25.50
CA THR A 55 -13.97 13.90 -26.88
C THR A 55 -14.64 15.25 -27.11
N GLY A 56 -14.33 15.91 -28.23
CA GLY A 56 -14.95 17.21 -28.54
C GLY A 56 -16.43 17.05 -28.87
N GLU A 57 -17.17 18.16 -28.86
CA GLU A 57 -18.61 18.20 -29.22
C GLU A 57 -18.93 17.59 -30.60
N ASN A 58 -17.91 17.36 -31.44
CA ASN A 58 -18.02 16.77 -32.77
C ASN A 58 -17.53 15.30 -32.87
N GLY A 59 -17.27 14.59 -31.76
CA GLY A 59 -16.89 13.17 -31.78
C GLY A 59 -15.44 12.89 -32.25
N PHE A 60 -14.65 13.92 -32.55
CA PHE A 60 -13.19 13.80 -32.62
C PHE A 60 -12.63 13.78 -31.19
N PRO A 61 -11.55 13.03 -30.88
CA PRO A 61 -10.88 13.15 -29.59
C PRO A 61 -10.47 14.63 -29.42
N SER A 62 -11.02 15.34 -28.43
CA SER A 62 -10.63 16.73 -28.14
C SER A 62 -9.26 16.83 -27.48
N GLY A 63 -8.43 15.82 -27.67
CA GLY A 63 -7.09 15.75 -27.16
C GLY A 63 -6.05 16.46 -28.02
N ALA A 64 -6.45 17.10 -29.11
CA ALA A 64 -5.62 18.16 -29.65
C ALA A 64 -5.90 19.40 -28.79
N VAL A 65 -5.05 19.54 -27.77
CA VAL A 65 -4.59 20.78 -27.16
C VAL A 65 -4.17 21.74 -28.28
N ASN A 66 -5.10 22.18 -29.14
CA ASN A 66 -4.75 22.69 -30.47
C ASN A 66 -4.14 24.09 -30.41
N THR A 67 -4.08 24.67 -29.22
CA THR A 67 -3.30 25.86 -28.91
C THR A 67 -3.48 26.12 -27.42
N ILE A 68 -2.64 25.55 -26.56
CA ILE A 68 -2.59 26.01 -25.17
C ILE A 68 -2.38 27.53 -25.14
N GLY A 69 -1.60 28.10 -26.05
CA GLY A 69 -1.38 29.55 -26.16
C GLY A 69 -2.44 30.40 -26.88
N TYR A 70 -3.69 29.96 -27.11
CA TYR A 70 -4.70 30.84 -27.72
C TYR A 70 -5.48 31.63 -26.66
N PRO A 71 -5.67 32.95 -26.82
CA PRO A 71 -6.44 33.80 -25.90
C PRO A 71 -7.91 33.38 -25.69
N GLY A 72 -8.43 32.48 -26.51
CA GLY A 72 -9.78 31.90 -26.36
C GLY A 72 -9.82 30.54 -25.64
N ASN A 73 -8.70 30.08 -25.09
CA ASN A 73 -8.70 28.89 -24.23
C ASN A 73 -9.25 29.28 -22.85
N LYS A 74 -10.31 28.57 -22.41
CA LYS A 74 -10.95 28.74 -21.09
C LYS A 74 -9.93 28.78 -19.94
N PHE A 75 -8.82 28.04 -20.04
CA PHE A 75 -7.74 28.11 -19.05
C PHE A 75 -7.12 29.51 -18.97
N TYR A 76 -6.60 30.04 -20.09
CA TYR A 76 -6.01 31.38 -20.12
C TYR A 76 -7.02 32.48 -19.81
N GLU A 77 -8.28 32.32 -20.23
CA GLU A 77 -9.35 33.25 -19.86
C GLU A 77 -9.59 33.30 -18.35
N GLN A 78 -9.53 32.15 -17.65
CA GLN A 78 -9.61 32.15 -16.19
C GLN A 78 -8.35 32.74 -15.56
N MET A 79 -7.15 32.37 -16.03
CA MET A 79 -5.88 32.78 -15.41
C MET A 79 -5.52 34.25 -15.66
N ASN A 80 -6.03 34.89 -16.72
CA ASN A 80 -5.87 36.33 -16.95
C ASN A 80 -6.81 37.19 -16.08
N ALA A 81 -7.72 36.57 -15.32
CA ALA A 81 -8.65 37.28 -14.47
C ALA A 81 -8.26 37.10 -13.00
N ASP A 82 -7.73 38.15 -12.38
CA ASP A 82 -7.43 38.16 -10.96
C ASP A 82 -8.69 38.02 -10.09
N TYR A 83 -8.50 37.61 -8.83
CA TYR A 83 -9.51 37.55 -7.78
C TYR A 83 -10.71 36.63 -8.08
N ARG A 84 -10.53 35.66 -8.98
CA ARG A 84 -11.45 34.53 -9.10
C ARG A 84 -11.35 33.64 -7.86
N VAL A 85 -12.39 32.86 -7.61
CA VAL A 85 -12.39 31.94 -6.47
C VAL A 85 -11.39 30.82 -6.78
N PHE A 86 -10.30 30.79 -6.03
CA PHE A 86 -9.48 29.59 -5.91
C PHE A 86 -10.12 28.68 -4.88
N GLN A 87 -10.26 27.41 -5.22
CA GLN A 87 -10.76 26.38 -4.33
C GLN A 87 -9.86 25.16 -4.48
N LEU A 88 -9.20 24.80 -3.39
CA LEU A 88 -8.61 23.48 -3.21
C LEU A 88 -9.49 22.76 -2.20
N SER A 89 -10.22 21.77 -2.67
CA SER A 89 -11.11 20.97 -1.86
C SER A 89 -10.82 19.48 -2.06
N GLY A 90 -10.38 18.80 -1.02
CA GLY A 90 -10.10 17.37 -1.06
C GLY A 90 -9.95 16.88 0.36
N CYS A 91 -10.48 15.68 0.66
CA CYS A 91 -10.35 15.10 2.00
C CYS A 91 -10.73 16.09 3.11
N GLY A 92 -11.88 16.77 3.02
CA GLY A 92 -12.38 17.67 4.08
C GLY A 92 -11.66 19.01 4.27
N ALA A 93 -10.47 19.21 3.71
CA ALA A 93 -9.80 20.51 3.70
C ALA A 93 -10.33 21.36 2.54
N ASN A 94 -10.78 22.58 2.84
CA ASN A 94 -11.21 23.56 1.85
C ASN A 94 -10.37 24.83 2.00
N LEU A 95 -9.37 25.01 1.14
CA LEU A 95 -8.72 26.30 0.97
C LEU A 95 -9.50 27.08 -0.09
N ILE A 96 -10.25 28.08 0.35
CA ILE A 96 -11.06 28.94 -0.52
C ILE A 96 -10.58 30.37 -0.36
N GLY A 97 -10.20 31.00 -1.47
CA GLY A 97 -9.76 32.39 -1.47
C GLY A 97 -9.87 33.05 -2.84
N ARG A 98 -9.48 34.32 -2.91
CA ARG A 98 -9.45 35.09 -4.16
C ARG A 98 -8.06 35.65 -4.41
N PRO A 99 -7.16 34.89 -5.06
CA PRO A 99 -5.79 35.33 -5.29
C PRO A 99 -5.65 36.29 -6.46
N LEU A 100 -4.57 37.06 -6.41
CA LEU A 100 -3.91 37.63 -7.58
C LEU A 100 -3.12 36.53 -8.29
N VAL A 101 -3.20 36.44 -9.61
CA VAL A 101 -2.33 35.56 -10.41
C VAL A 101 -1.03 36.32 -10.63
N GLU A 102 0.04 35.92 -9.96
CA GLU A 102 1.33 36.62 -10.05
C GLU A 102 2.18 36.09 -11.20
N ASN A 103 2.19 34.78 -11.42
CA ASN A 103 2.95 34.15 -12.48
C ASN A 103 2.15 33.03 -13.13
N LEU A 104 2.19 32.95 -14.45
CA LEU A 104 1.72 31.81 -15.22
C LEU A 104 2.80 31.47 -16.23
N SER A 105 3.49 30.37 -15.99
CA SER A 105 4.48 29.79 -16.89
C SER A 105 3.92 28.49 -17.46
N VAL A 106 3.88 28.39 -18.77
CA VAL A 106 3.49 27.18 -19.47
C VAL A 106 4.64 26.78 -20.36
N GLN A 107 5.26 25.64 -20.05
CA GLN A 107 6.33 25.07 -20.84
C GLN A 107 5.72 24.18 -21.93
N SER A 108 5.78 24.65 -23.17
CA SER A 108 5.36 23.91 -24.34
C SER A 108 6.50 23.89 -25.35
N ASP A 109 6.96 22.70 -25.70
CA ASP A 109 8.00 22.50 -26.72
C ASP A 109 7.45 22.76 -28.15
N ASN A 110 6.11 22.75 -28.32
CA ASN A 110 5.41 23.08 -29.57
C ASN A 110 3.90 23.29 -29.30
N PHE A 111 3.24 24.17 -30.07
CA PHE A 111 1.79 24.43 -30.01
C PHE A 111 0.89 23.20 -30.27
N TYR A 112 1.48 22.07 -30.62
CA TYR A 112 0.82 20.80 -30.92
C TYR A 112 1.20 19.66 -29.97
N THR A 113 1.87 19.94 -28.83
CA THR A 113 2.20 18.86 -27.88
C THR A 113 0.94 18.31 -27.22
N THR A 114 0.90 17.00 -27.09
CA THR A 114 -0.20 16.29 -26.41
C THR A 114 -0.22 16.59 -24.92
N THR A 115 0.91 16.95 -24.32
CA THR A 115 1.02 17.37 -22.92
C THR A 115 1.87 18.63 -22.80
N SER A 116 1.65 19.41 -21.75
CA SER A 116 2.45 20.61 -21.46
C SER A 116 2.46 20.85 -19.95
N ASN A 117 3.64 21.12 -19.40
CA ASN A 117 3.77 21.44 -17.99
C ASN A 117 3.42 22.90 -17.75
N TYR A 118 2.74 23.17 -16.65
CA TYR A 118 2.48 24.53 -16.19
C TYR A 118 2.95 24.71 -14.76
N ASN A 119 3.38 25.93 -14.48
CA ASN A 119 3.68 26.46 -13.16
C ASN A 119 2.85 27.74 -13.01
N LEU A 120 1.98 27.76 -12.00
CA LEU A 120 1.06 28.86 -11.74
C LEU A 120 1.25 29.33 -10.31
N GLU A 121 1.48 30.62 -10.11
CA GLU A 121 1.67 31.22 -8.79
C GLU A 121 0.54 32.19 -8.47
N PHE A 122 -0.11 31.91 -7.35
CA PHE A 122 -1.15 32.74 -6.77
C PHE A 122 -0.61 33.47 -5.55
N VAL A 123 -0.89 34.76 -5.45
CA VAL A 123 -0.61 35.57 -4.26
C VAL A 123 -1.92 36.01 -3.63
N PHE A 124 -2.03 35.78 -2.33
CA PHE A 124 -3.19 36.19 -1.57
C PHE A 124 -2.78 37.18 -0.49
N ALA A 125 -3.31 38.39 -0.60
CA ALA A 125 -3.07 39.45 0.36
C ALA A 125 -3.83 39.16 1.67
N GLY A 126 -3.11 39.09 2.79
CA GLY A 126 -3.70 38.96 4.13
C GLY A 126 -4.12 37.53 4.51
N SER A 127 -5.06 37.42 5.45
CA SER A 127 -5.56 36.16 5.99
C SER A 127 -6.50 35.48 5.01
N MET A 128 -5.91 34.69 4.11
CA MET A 128 -6.64 33.71 3.29
C MET A 128 -7.54 32.77 4.10
N ILE A 129 -7.19 32.54 5.37
CA ILE A 129 -7.71 31.46 6.19
C ILE A 129 -8.38 32.13 7.38
N SER A 130 -9.72 32.08 7.44
CA SER A 130 -10.45 32.47 8.65
C SER A 130 -9.92 31.66 9.83
N GLY A 131 -9.41 32.34 10.87
CA GLY A 131 -8.86 31.70 12.08
C GLY A 131 -7.34 31.82 12.24
N LEU A 132 -6.61 32.38 11.27
CA LEU A 132 -5.15 32.53 11.36
C LEU A 132 -4.67 33.93 11.83
N ASP A 133 -5.60 34.86 12.05
CA ASP A 133 -5.30 36.28 12.31
C ASP A 133 -4.90 36.61 13.76
N THR A 134 -4.86 35.63 14.66
CA THR A 134 -4.57 35.92 16.08
C THR A 134 -3.10 35.83 16.47
N TYR A 135 -2.22 35.28 15.62
CA TYR A 135 -0.88 34.87 16.09
C TYR A 135 0.31 35.76 15.73
N LEU A 136 0.13 36.81 14.93
CA LEU A 136 1.15 37.86 14.77
C LEU A 136 0.79 39.09 15.58
N GLY A 137 0.53 38.88 16.88
CA GLY A 137 0.56 39.95 17.85
C GLY A 137 1.95 40.61 17.80
N SER A 138 1.96 41.92 17.57
CA SER A 138 3.13 42.79 17.55
C SER A 138 4.17 42.42 18.62
N GLY A 139 5.35 41.90 18.23
CA GLY A 139 6.43 41.70 19.21
C GLY A 139 7.60 40.75 18.90
N LEU A 140 7.54 39.91 17.87
CA LEU A 140 8.68 39.02 17.56
C LEU A 140 9.72 39.72 16.67
N ASN A 141 10.96 39.81 17.15
CA ASN A 141 12.09 40.32 16.37
C ASN A 141 12.66 39.20 15.51
N LEU A 142 12.08 38.96 14.33
CA LEU A 142 12.51 37.93 13.38
C LEU A 142 13.16 38.57 12.14
N GLU A 143 14.27 38.03 11.65
CA GLU A 143 15.00 38.39 10.42
C GLU A 143 14.44 37.67 9.20
N SER A 144 13.92 36.46 9.40
CA SER A 144 13.11 35.75 8.42
C SER A 144 12.22 34.77 9.16
N ALA A 145 11.10 34.42 8.54
CA ALA A 145 10.25 33.35 9.01
C ALA A 145 9.49 32.81 7.81
N SER A 146 9.50 31.49 7.63
CA SER A 146 8.76 30.82 6.58
C SER A 146 8.05 29.60 7.15
N THR A 147 6.92 29.28 6.54
CA THR A 147 6.24 28.02 6.72
C THR A 147 5.81 27.57 5.33
N SER A 148 6.22 26.38 4.94
CA SER A 148 5.84 25.76 3.68
C SER A 148 5.22 24.40 3.92
N TYR A 149 4.21 24.08 3.13
CA TYR A 149 3.60 22.77 3.03
C TYR A 149 3.73 22.27 1.61
N ASN A 150 4.12 21.01 1.46
CA ASN A 150 4.12 20.28 0.21
C ASN A 150 3.21 19.06 0.35
N TYR A 151 2.22 18.96 -0.54
CA TYR A 151 1.27 17.86 -0.55
C TYR A 151 1.59 16.97 -1.73
N SER A 152 1.89 15.70 -1.47
CA SER A 152 2.09 14.69 -2.51
C SER A 152 1.21 13.48 -2.26
N MET A 153 0.68 12.90 -3.32
CA MET A 153 0.03 11.59 -3.24
C MET A 153 1.12 10.55 -3.47
N LEU A 154 1.34 9.67 -2.50
CA LEU A 154 2.18 8.50 -2.73
C LEU A 154 1.45 7.64 -3.78
N GLU A 155 1.99 7.59 -4.99
CA GLU A 155 1.39 6.85 -6.11
C GLU A 155 1.04 5.42 -5.68
N LYS A 156 -0.21 5.00 -5.94
CA LYS A 156 -0.54 3.58 -6.01
C LYS A 156 -0.33 3.13 -7.44
N PRO A 157 0.51 2.11 -7.71
CA PRO A 157 0.71 1.69 -9.07
C PRO A 157 -0.49 0.93 -9.67
N TRP A 158 -1.50 0.48 -8.89
CA TRP A 158 -2.63 -0.31 -9.46
C TRP A 158 -3.94 -0.10 -8.68
N ARG A 159 -5.07 -0.07 -9.40
CA ARG A 159 -6.43 -0.15 -8.85
C ARG A 159 -7.07 -1.47 -9.33
N PHE A 160 -7.46 -2.36 -8.42
CA PHE A 160 -8.39 -3.44 -8.76
C PHE A 160 -9.82 -2.90 -8.79
N ALA A 161 -10.68 -3.47 -9.64
CA ALA A 161 -12.11 -3.18 -9.60
C ALA A 161 -12.65 -3.59 -8.20
N ASN A 162 -13.20 -2.61 -7.47
CA ASN A 162 -13.72 -2.71 -6.08
C ASN A 162 -12.72 -2.43 -4.93
N GLU A 163 -11.43 -2.16 -5.19
CA GLU A 163 -10.46 -1.70 -4.17
C GLU A 163 -10.24 -0.18 -4.24
N GLY A 164 -11.33 0.58 -4.30
CA GLY A 164 -11.33 2.04 -4.35
C GLY A 164 -10.89 2.65 -3.03
N HIS A 165 -9.59 2.59 -2.73
CA HIS A 165 -9.03 3.27 -1.58
C HIS A 165 -8.33 4.55 -2.02
N ASP A 166 -8.65 5.66 -1.38
CA ASP A 166 -7.92 6.91 -1.59
C ASP A 166 -6.41 6.70 -1.33
N GLY A 167 -5.58 7.40 -2.11
CA GLY A 167 -4.12 7.32 -1.97
C GLY A 167 -3.68 7.82 -0.60
N VAL A 168 -2.53 7.34 -0.13
CA VAL A 168 -1.91 7.93 1.08
C VAL A 168 -1.38 9.30 0.69
N MET A 169 -1.83 10.32 1.41
CA MET A 169 -1.34 11.68 1.21
C MET A 169 -0.12 11.87 2.10
N GLN A 170 1.03 12.16 1.50
CA GLN A 170 2.20 12.64 2.20
C GLN A 170 2.14 14.16 2.27
N ILE A 171 2.34 14.70 3.47
CA ILE A 171 2.37 16.14 3.75
C ILE A 171 3.74 16.45 4.34
N ASP A 172 4.58 17.14 3.58
CA ASP A 172 5.85 17.64 4.08
C ASP A 172 5.68 19.08 4.53
N ARG A 173 5.96 19.34 5.80
CA ARG A 173 5.94 20.66 6.42
C ARG A 173 7.37 21.09 6.68
N SER A 174 7.72 22.32 6.31
CA SER A 174 8.97 22.96 6.75
C SER A 174 8.65 24.29 7.39
N ILE A 175 9.10 24.49 8.63
CA ILE A 175 9.00 25.74 9.37
C ILE A 175 10.41 26.23 9.62
N SER A 176 10.75 27.41 9.12
CA SER A 176 12.04 28.03 9.40
C SER A 176 11.87 29.42 9.99
N ALA A 177 12.73 29.78 10.92
CA ALA A 177 12.78 31.12 11.48
C ALA A 177 14.22 31.52 11.76
N LYS A 178 14.52 32.78 11.49
CA LYS A 178 15.75 33.44 11.90
C LYS A 178 15.38 34.62 12.78
N GLY A 179 15.92 34.71 13.98
CA GLY A 179 15.68 35.85 14.85
C GLY A 179 16.68 36.98 14.68
N ILE A 180 16.24 38.21 14.92
CA ILE A 180 17.13 39.38 15.00
C ILE A 180 17.65 39.48 16.43
N SER A 181 18.96 39.42 16.58
CA SER A 181 19.61 39.85 17.81
C SER A 181 19.41 41.37 17.95
N VAL A 182 18.44 41.77 18.77
CA VAL A 182 18.31 43.16 19.21
C VAL A 182 19.42 43.38 20.22
N GLY A 183 20.52 43.97 19.76
CA GLY A 183 21.75 44.17 20.54
C GLY A 183 21.45 44.47 22.01
N SER A 184 21.62 43.46 22.85
CA SER A 184 21.55 43.59 24.30
C SER A 184 22.68 44.52 24.69
N GLY A 185 22.34 45.63 25.34
CA GLY A 185 23.31 46.34 26.16
C GLY A 185 23.78 45.39 27.26
N VAL A 186 24.90 44.71 27.01
CA VAL A 186 25.84 44.06 27.93
C VAL A 186 25.22 43.33 29.13
N GLY A 187 25.11 42.01 29.02
CA GLY A 187 25.04 41.08 30.15
C GLY A 187 25.62 39.74 29.72
N THR A 188 26.90 39.50 30.00
CA THR A 188 27.61 38.24 29.72
C THR A 188 27.08 37.12 30.64
N GLY A 189 26.31 36.19 30.08
CA GLY A 189 25.88 34.95 30.73
C GLY A 189 26.28 33.73 29.89
N ASN A 190 26.62 32.63 30.58
CA ASN A 190 27.31 31.43 30.08
C ASN A 190 26.70 30.72 28.84
N PRO A 191 27.53 29.96 28.09
CA PRO A 191 27.09 29.20 26.91
C PRO A 191 26.10 28.07 27.25
N MET A 192 25.26 27.76 26.26
CA MET A 192 24.21 26.74 26.27
C MET A 192 24.84 25.34 26.06
N ASP A 193 24.54 24.37 26.92
CA ASP A 193 24.95 22.97 26.72
C ASP A 193 23.81 22.18 26.07
N ILE A 194 24.09 21.54 24.93
CA ILE A 194 23.20 20.61 24.23
C ILE A 194 23.67 19.20 24.57
N PHE A 195 22.80 18.37 25.17
CA PHE A 195 23.09 16.96 25.41
C PHE A 195 22.45 16.09 24.32
N ASP A 196 23.23 15.12 23.84
CA ASP A 196 22.86 14.12 22.84
C ASP A 196 22.54 12.81 23.58
N ASP A 197 21.26 12.60 23.91
CA ASP A 197 20.69 11.33 24.34
C ASP A 197 19.41 11.11 23.51
N ASP A 198 18.94 9.87 23.33
CA ASP A 198 17.90 9.42 22.37
C ASP A 198 16.54 10.17 22.38
N ASP A 199 16.38 11.13 23.30
CA ASP A 199 15.33 12.14 23.36
C ASP A 199 15.98 13.53 23.21
N PHE A 200 15.64 14.28 22.15
CA PHE A 200 16.18 15.63 21.92
C PHE A 200 15.71 16.62 23.01
N TYR A 201 16.52 16.81 24.06
CA TYR A 201 16.24 17.74 25.17
C TYR A 201 17.08 19.03 25.06
N ILE A 202 16.42 20.17 24.81
CA ILE A 202 17.04 21.50 25.00
C ILE A 202 16.68 21.97 26.42
N THR A 203 17.64 21.94 27.34
CA THR A 203 17.42 22.44 28.71
C THR A 203 17.78 23.92 28.82
N THR A 204 16.80 24.76 29.11
CA THR A 204 17.02 26.16 29.46
C THR A 204 17.13 26.27 30.99
N GLY A 205 18.34 26.22 31.53
CA GLY A 205 18.55 26.56 32.95
C GLY A 205 17.99 27.95 33.25
N ASN A 206 17.48 28.16 34.48
CA ASN A 206 16.90 29.40 35.03
C ASN A 206 17.83 30.64 34.94
N SER A 207 18.22 31.04 33.74
CA SER A 207 18.93 32.29 33.48
C SER A 207 17.92 33.33 33.00
N PRO A 208 18.05 34.60 33.41
CA PRO A 208 17.34 35.69 32.75
C PRO A 208 17.91 35.82 31.34
N PHE A 209 17.35 35.08 30.39
CA PHE A 209 17.79 35.05 29.01
C PHE A 209 17.86 36.48 28.46
N SER A 210 19.03 36.86 27.97
CA SER A 210 19.14 37.98 27.05
C SER A 210 18.30 37.66 25.82
N THR A 211 17.54 38.65 25.35
CA THR A 211 16.68 38.68 24.16
C THR A 211 17.42 38.38 22.85
N GLY A 212 18.03 37.21 22.74
CA GLY A 212 18.78 36.77 21.57
C GLY A 212 17.84 36.43 20.41
N GLY A 213 18.33 36.57 19.18
CA GLY A 213 17.56 36.23 17.98
C GLY A 213 17.01 34.80 18.05
N PHE A 214 17.83 33.83 18.46
CA PHE A 214 17.45 32.42 18.47
C PHE A 214 16.17 32.14 19.29
N GLU A 215 15.96 32.85 20.41
CA GLU A 215 14.73 32.72 21.21
C GLU A 215 13.49 33.15 20.42
N PHE A 216 13.58 34.19 19.60
CA PHE A 216 12.49 34.60 18.73
C PHE A 216 12.21 33.55 17.65
N ALA A 217 13.25 32.90 17.11
CA ALA A 217 13.09 31.78 16.17
C ALA A 217 12.37 30.59 16.83
N VAL A 218 12.77 30.22 18.05
CA VAL A 218 12.12 29.17 18.86
C VAL A 218 10.67 29.53 19.17
N LYS A 219 10.37 30.77 19.59
CA LYS A 219 8.99 31.22 19.88
C LYS A 219 8.10 31.21 18.64
N TYR A 220 8.65 31.59 17.49
CA TYR A 220 7.92 31.51 16.22
C TYR A 220 7.58 30.06 15.88
N ILE A 221 8.58 29.18 15.95
CA ILE A 221 8.42 27.77 15.58
C ILE A 221 7.54 27.02 16.56
N THR A 222 7.57 27.34 17.86
CA THR A 222 6.71 26.73 18.89
C THR A 222 5.30 27.32 18.94
N GLY A 223 5.07 28.46 18.29
CA GLY A 223 3.80 29.18 18.38
C GLY A 223 3.47 29.63 19.82
N ILE A 224 4.45 29.85 20.69
CA ILE A 224 4.24 30.32 22.06
C ILE A 224 4.48 31.83 22.12
N ILE A 225 3.40 32.64 22.13
CA ILE A 225 3.48 34.10 22.35
C ILE A 225 2.61 34.47 23.54
N GLY A 226 3.16 34.32 24.74
CA GLY A 226 2.56 34.84 25.98
C GLY A 226 3.58 35.70 26.74
N THR A 227 3.17 36.90 27.16
CA THR A 227 3.95 37.80 28.04
C THR A 227 3.91 37.38 29.51
N GLY A 228 3.10 36.37 29.86
CA GLY A 228 3.20 35.71 31.15
C GLY A 228 4.41 34.80 31.11
N GLY A 229 5.41 35.07 31.97
CA GLY A 229 6.65 34.31 32.01
C GLY A 229 6.38 32.82 31.89
N VAL A 230 6.83 32.25 30.77
CA VAL A 230 6.88 30.81 30.58
C VAL A 230 7.88 30.30 31.62
N GLY A 231 7.35 29.89 32.76
CA GLY A 231 8.08 28.98 33.62
C GLY A 231 8.27 27.71 32.80
N PHE A 232 9.45 27.52 32.25
CA PHE A 232 9.91 26.22 31.76
C PHE A 232 10.07 25.30 32.97
N SER A 233 8.97 24.95 33.65
CA SER A 233 8.97 23.86 34.63
C SER A 233 8.67 22.57 33.87
N GLY A 234 9.66 22.12 33.11
CA GLY A 234 9.59 20.88 32.33
C GLY A 234 10.44 20.99 31.06
N ASN A 235 11.28 19.97 30.82
CA ASN A 235 12.24 19.87 29.72
C ASN A 235 11.60 19.65 28.34
N TYR A 236 10.43 20.23 28.06
CA TYR A 236 9.66 19.93 26.86
C TYR A 236 9.50 21.17 25.99
N ILE A 237 10.03 21.10 24.76
CA ILE A 237 9.63 22.00 23.68
C ILE A 237 8.26 21.52 23.19
N ALA A 238 7.19 22.16 23.64
CA ALA A 238 5.89 22.00 23.03
C ALA A 238 5.94 22.65 21.64
N LEU A 239 6.07 21.82 20.60
CA LEU A 239 5.86 22.25 19.23
C LEU A 239 4.41 22.71 19.08
N PRO A 240 4.12 23.68 18.18
CA PRO A 240 2.80 24.24 18.08
C PRO A 240 1.86 23.12 17.70
N SER A 241 0.74 23.06 18.40
CA SER A 241 -0.33 22.14 18.11
C SER A 241 -0.61 22.17 16.60
N LEU A 242 -0.71 20.99 15.96
CA LEU A 242 -1.20 20.90 14.58
C LEU A 242 -2.62 21.47 14.41
N THR A 243 -3.28 21.90 15.49
CA THR A 243 -4.55 22.63 15.46
C THR A 243 -4.50 23.96 14.70
N SER A 244 -3.35 24.33 14.10
CA SER A 244 -3.36 25.28 12.99
C SER A 244 -4.39 24.82 11.95
N TYR A 245 -5.51 25.54 11.91
CA TYR A 245 -6.68 25.43 11.02
C TYR A 245 -6.38 25.22 9.52
N ILE A 246 -5.10 25.24 9.13
CA ILE A 246 -4.55 25.01 7.80
C ILE A 246 -4.69 23.53 7.40
N MET A 247 -4.55 22.60 8.36
CA MET A 247 -4.78 21.17 8.12
C MET A 247 -6.05 20.76 8.86
N GLN A 248 -7.23 21.17 8.36
CA GLN A 248 -8.44 20.41 8.68
C GLN A 248 -8.35 19.07 7.96
N VAL A 249 -7.62 18.16 8.60
CA VAL A 249 -7.72 16.73 8.34
C VAL A 249 -9.21 16.41 8.46
N PRO A 250 -9.81 15.69 7.50
CA PRO A 250 -11.20 15.31 7.63
C PRO A 250 -11.34 14.52 8.94
N SER A 251 -12.51 14.55 9.56
CA SER A 251 -12.83 13.65 10.70
C SER A 251 -12.56 12.18 10.38
N ASP A 252 -12.43 11.88 9.09
CA ASP A 252 -12.36 10.57 8.50
C ASP A 252 -10.96 10.29 7.91
N ALA A 253 -9.88 10.94 8.41
CA ALA A 253 -8.51 10.50 8.12
C ALA A 253 -7.63 10.56 9.35
N ASP A 254 -6.83 9.52 9.55
CA ASP A 254 -5.81 9.47 10.59
C ASP A 254 -4.50 10.01 10.02
N MET A 255 -3.94 11.03 10.67
CA MET A 255 -2.62 11.55 10.35
C MET A 255 -1.57 11.00 11.29
N PHE A 256 -0.46 10.53 10.71
CA PHE A 256 0.68 10.05 11.46
C PHE A 256 1.92 10.85 11.06
N LEU A 257 2.65 11.35 12.05
CA LEU A 257 3.98 11.90 11.86
C LEU A 257 4.94 10.74 11.60
N THR A 258 5.57 10.70 10.44
CA THR A 258 6.48 9.61 10.05
C THR A 258 7.95 10.00 10.10
N ASP A 259 8.26 11.26 9.84
CA ASP A 259 9.63 11.78 9.93
C ASP A 259 9.65 13.19 10.52
N ARG A 260 10.71 13.50 11.27
CA ARG A 260 11.00 14.84 11.77
C ARG A 260 12.52 15.06 11.75
N SER A 261 12.94 16.16 11.13
CA SER A 261 14.29 16.70 11.27
C SER A 261 14.26 18.10 11.89
N VAL A 262 15.21 18.36 12.78
CA VAL A 262 15.40 19.66 13.43
C VAL A 262 16.81 20.13 13.15
N ASP A 263 16.95 21.30 12.55
CA ASP A 263 18.23 21.98 12.32
C ASP A 263 18.24 23.29 13.11
N ALA A 264 19.05 23.33 14.17
CA ALA A 264 19.15 24.45 15.10
C ALA A 264 20.55 25.04 15.07
N ASN A 265 20.67 26.31 14.69
CA ASN A 265 21.93 27.06 14.74
C ASN A 265 21.76 28.32 15.61
N PRO A 266 22.09 28.22 16.91
CA PRO A 266 21.99 29.34 17.84
C PRO A 266 22.86 30.54 17.48
N GLU A 267 24.03 30.32 16.87
CA GLU A 267 24.96 31.40 16.48
C GLU A 267 24.37 32.27 15.35
N GLU A 268 23.72 31.62 14.39
CA GLU A 268 23.02 32.29 13.29
C GLU A 268 21.60 32.73 13.67
N ASN A 269 21.15 32.39 14.87
CA ASN A 269 19.78 32.61 15.33
C ASN A 269 18.73 31.93 14.46
N THR A 270 19.07 30.83 13.78
CA THR A 270 18.19 30.08 12.90
C THR A 270 17.71 28.79 13.54
N LEU A 271 16.45 28.44 13.28
CA LEU A 271 15.87 27.16 13.61
C LEU A 271 14.99 26.73 12.44
N THR A 272 15.14 25.49 12.00
CA THR A 272 14.32 24.86 10.97
C THR A 272 13.79 23.53 11.48
N VAL A 273 12.50 23.28 11.30
CA VAL A 273 11.86 22.00 11.60
C VAL A 273 11.20 21.51 10.33
N ASN A 274 11.58 20.32 9.87
CA ASN A 274 10.88 19.62 8.79
C ASN A 274 10.14 18.43 9.37
N ASP A 275 8.88 18.27 9.00
CA ASP A 275 8.04 17.13 9.37
C ASP A 275 7.46 16.50 8.11
N THR A 276 7.37 15.17 8.09
CA THR A 276 6.61 14.43 7.10
C THR A 276 5.46 13.73 7.79
N PHE A 277 4.25 13.94 7.29
CA PHE A 277 3.05 13.26 7.76
C PHE A 277 2.47 12.36 6.68
N LEU A 278 1.95 11.21 7.07
CA LEU A 278 1.09 10.39 6.23
C LEU A 278 -0.35 10.47 6.72
N ALA A 279 -1.24 10.96 5.87
CA ALA A 279 -2.67 10.93 6.10
C ALA A 279 -3.27 9.69 5.43
N PHE A 280 -3.88 8.83 6.24
CA PHE A 280 -4.62 7.66 5.76
C PHE A 280 -6.11 7.93 5.88
N PRO A 281 -6.90 7.75 4.81
CA PRO A 281 -8.35 7.81 4.91
C PRO A 281 -8.84 6.71 5.89
N GLN A 282 -9.61 7.11 6.91
CA GLN A 282 -10.45 6.22 7.73
C GLN A 282 -11.66 5.82 6.89
N ASP A 283 -11.48 4.86 6.00
CA ASP A 283 -12.62 4.28 5.34
C ASP A 283 -13.27 3.22 6.24
N GLN A 284 -14.32 3.61 6.97
CA GLN A 284 -15.12 2.67 7.76
C GLN A 284 -15.95 1.71 6.89
N THR A 285 -16.09 1.98 5.59
CA THR A 285 -17.01 1.24 4.70
C THR A 285 -16.32 0.06 3.99
N TYR A 286 -15.01 0.15 3.72
CA TYR A 286 -14.29 -0.83 2.90
C TYR A 286 -13.43 -1.84 3.69
N GLY A 287 -13.71 -2.04 4.98
CA GLY A 287 -13.14 -3.17 5.74
C GLY A 287 -11.63 -3.11 5.96
N ARG A 288 -10.99 -1.94 5.78
CA ARG A 288 -9.64 -1.74 6.31
C ARG A 288 -9.77 -1.84 7.84
N PRO A 289 -9.01 -2.72 8.51
CA PRO A 289 -9.05 -2.80 9.96
C PRO A 289 -8.65 -1.42 10.49
N THR A 290 -9.60 -0.73 11.11
CA THR A 290 -9.39 0.61 11.63
C THR A 290 -8.27 0.55 12.68
N GLY A 291 -7.36 1.53 12.65
CA GLY A 291 -6.36 1.71 13.70
C GLY A 291 -4.96 1.15 13.46
N TYR A 292 -4.61 0.68 12.26
CA TYR A 292 -3.22 0.35 11.92
C TYR A 292 -2.62 1.34 10.90
N ALA A 293 -1.58 2.05 11.31
CA ALA A 293 -0.79 2.90 10.42
C ALA A 293 0.18 2.03 9.61
N ALA A 294 -0.27 1.48 8.48
CA ALA A 294 0.58 0.64 7.63
C ALA A 294 0.30 0.83 6.14
N THR A 295 1.34 0.73 5.31
CA THR A 295 1.28 0.65 3.86
C THR A 295 1.63 -0.76 3.40
N ASP A 296 0.95 -1.24 2.35
CA ASP A 296 1.20 -2.53 1.70
C ASP A 296 1.67 -2.26 0.28
N SER A 297 2.88 -2.72 -0.04
CA SER A 297 3.46 -2.69 -1.38
C SER A 297 3.68 -4.13 -1.83
N PHE A 298 3.21 -4.46 -3.03
CA PHE A 298 3.32 -5.82 -3.54
C PHE A 298 3.41 -5.86 -5.05
N ASP A 299 4.04 -6.94 -5.51
CA ASP A 299 4.15 -7.36 -6.89
C ASP A 299 3.42 -8.70 -7.04
N ILE A 300 2.75 -8.87 -8.19
CA ILE A 300 2.12 -10.13 -8.54
C ILE A 300 2.70 -10.61 -9.86
N SER A 301 3.26 -11.82 -9.84
CA SER A 301 3.75 -12.50 -11.04
C SER A 301 2.88 -13.69 -11.37
N SER A 302 2.65 -13.93 -12.65
CA SER A 302 1.91 -15.09 -13.15
C SER A 302 2.78 -15.88 -14.12
N ASP A 303 2.86 -17.20 -13.94
CA ASP A 303 3.60 -18.09 -14.84
C ASP A 303 2.74 -19.29 -15.25
N PHE A 304 2.83 -19.69 -16.52
CA PHE A 304 2.01 -20.75 -17.09
C PHE A 304 2.87 -21.75 -17.82
N SER A 305 2.86 -22.98 -17.32
CA SER A 305 3.52 -24.10 -17.99
C SER A 305 2.53 -24.84 -18.87
N ILE A 306 2.75 -24.83 -20.18
CA ILE A 306 1.98 -25.63 -21.14
C ILE A 306 2.27 -27.12 -20.93
N GLU A 307 3.47 -27.47 -20.47
CA GLU A 307 3.89 -28.87 -20.24
C GLU A 307 3.19 -29.47 -19.02
N GLU A 308 3.03 -28.69 -17.96
CA GLU A 308 2.37 -29.14 -16.72
C GLU A 308 0.86 -28.87 -16.72
N GLY A 309 0.37 -28.01 -17.62
CA GLY A 309 -1.02 -27.53 -17.63
C GLY A 309 -1.36 -26.64 -16.43
N ASN A 310 -0.37 -26.27 -15.63
CA ASN A 310 -0.54 -25.51 -14.41
C ASN A 310 -0.20 -24.02 -14.61
N GLY A 311 -1.10 -23.16 -14.17
CA GLY A 311 -0.88 -21.74 -13.97
C GLY A 311 -0.53 -21.48 -12.52
N THR A 312 0.53 -20.72 -12.29
CA THR A 312 0.99 -20.29 -10.96
C THR A 312 0.85 -18.77 -10.85
N ILE A 313 0.43 -18.31 -9.66
CA ILE A 313 0.33 -16.89 -9.31
C ILE A 313 1.11 -16.71 -8.02
N THR A 314 2.13 -15.85 -8.05
CA THR A 314 2.94 -15.53 -6.86
C THR A 314 2.70 -14.07 -6.49
N LEU A 315 2.31 -13.84 -5.25
CA LEU A 315 2.16 -12.52 -4.63
C LEU A 315 3.33 -12.32 -3.69
N ASN A 316 4.16 -11.33 -3.99
CA ASN A 316 5.28 -10.93 -3.15
C ASN A 316 5.03 -9.52 -2.66
N GLY A 317 5.10 -9.28 -1.36
CA GLY A 317 4.87 -7.93 -0.84
C GLY A 317 5.52 -7.69 0.50
N THR A 318 5.51 -6.43 0.88
CA THR A 318 5.99 -5.94 2.17
C THR A 318 4.97 -4.98 2.74
N VAL A 319 4.52 -5.28 3.96
CA VAL A 319 3.76 -4.37 4.79
C VAL A 319 4.74 -3.56 5.61
N GLN A 320 4.78 -2.24 5.40
CA GLN A 320 5.50 -1.29 6.22
C GLN A 320 4.54 -0.67 7.22
N GLY A 321 4.76 -0.92 8.50
CA GLY A 321 4.05 -0.21 9.56
C GLY A 321 4.79 1.06 9.95
N TYR A 322 4.03 2.06 10.38
CA TYR A 322 4.52 3.33 10.87
C TYR A 322 4.18 3.44 12.36
N PRO A 323 4.99 4.15 13.15
CA PRO A 323 4.64 4.42 14.53
C PRO A 323 3.36 5.26 14.55
N SER A 324 2.40 4.88 15.39
CA SER A 324 1.20 5.68 15.58
C SER A 324 1.36 6.60 16.77
N TYR A 325 1.18 7.90 16.52
CA TYR A 325 1.09 8.91 17.55
C TYR A 325 -0.36 9.34 17.70
N GLU A 326 -0.84 9.40 18.94
CA GLU A 326 -2.10 10.03 19.27
C GLU A 326 -1.85 11.53 19.42
N ILE A 327 -2.63 12.34 18.71
CA ILE A 327 -2.60 13.79 18.84
C ILE A 327 -3.67 14.16 19.87
N SER A 328 -3.27 14.66 21.03
CA SER A 328 -4.22 15.21 22.01
C SER A 328 -4.84 16.51 21.51
N PHE A 329 -5.94 16.95 22.16
CA PHE A 329 -6.62 18.21 21.82
C PHE A 329 -5.71 19.46 21.91
N ASP A 330 -4.63 19.40 22.70
CA ASP A 330 -3.62 20.46 22.78
C ASP A 330 -2.51 20.33 21.72
N GLY A 331 -2.63 19.34 20.82
CA GLY A 331 -1.70 19.04 19.74
C GLY A 331 -0.37 18.43 20.17
N THR A 332 -0.26 17.98 21.42
CA THR A 332 0.86 17.16 21.86
C THR A 332 0.78 15.78 21.21
N PHE A 333 1.92 15.28 20.74
CA PHE A 333 2.01 13.93 20.20
C PHE A 333 2.39 12.97 21.33
N TYR A 334 1.52 11.99 21.60
CA TYR A 334 1.84 10.89 22.50
C TYR A 334 2.03 9.62 21.66
N PRO A 335 3.15 8.88 21.82
CA PRO A 335 3.24 7.55 21.22
C PRO A 335 2.09 6.71 21.76
N GLN A 336 1.26 6.15 20.87
CA GLN A 336 0.14 5.34 21.32
C GLN A 336 0.71 4.05 21.95
N ALA A 337 0.44 3.85 23.24
CA ALA A 337 0.99 2.72 23.98
C ALA A 337 0.57 1.40 23.31
N GLY A 338 1.56 0.56 22.95
CA GLY A 338 1.31 -0.74 22.31
C GLY A 338 1.02 -0.69 20.81
N LYS A 339 1.40 0.38 20.11
CA LYS A 339 1.37 0.45 18.64
C LYS A 339 2.69 0.94 18.04
N THR A 340 3.71 0.11 18.22
CA THR A 340 4.96 0.20 17.48
C THR A 340 4.72 0.05 15.98
N SER A 341 5.70 0.46 15.17
CA SER A 341 5.69 0.24 13.72
C SER A 341 5.45 -1.23 13.37
N PHE A 342 6.07 -2.16 14.09
CA PHE A 342 5.87 -3.60 13.86
C PHE A 342 4.46 -4.09 14.26
N GLU A 343 3.91 -3.63 15.38
CA GLU A 343 2.54 -3.97 15.77
C GLU A 343 1.53 -3.46 14.73
N ASN A 344 1.72 -2.25 14.21
CA ASN A 344 0.90 -1.72 13.12
C ASN A 344 1.03 -2.56 11.83
N ALA A 345 2.23 -2.96 11.45
CA ALA A 345 2.45 -3.81 10.27
C ALA A 345 1.81 -5.20 10.44
N SER A 346 2.09 -5.87 11.56
CA SER A 346 1.60 -7.22 11.87
C SER A 346 0.09 -7.28 12.08
N GLY A 347 -0.49 -6.24 12.68
CA GLY A 347 -1.92 -6.09 12.87
C GLY A 347 -2.64 -5.88 11.54
N TYR A 348 -2.13 -4.99 10.69
CA TYR A 348 -2.63 -4.82 9.32
C TYR A 348 -2.51 -6.12 8.52
N PHE A 349 -1.36 -6.79 8.58
CA PHE A 349 -1.13 -8.06 7.89
C PHE A 349 -2.14 -9.14 8.30
N THR A 350 -2.35 -9.32 9.60
CA THR A 350 -3.26 -10.35 10.13
C THR A 350 -4.73 -10.03 9.85
N ALA A 351 -5.13 -8.77 10.01
CA ALA A 351 -6.54 -8.37 9.94
C ALA A 351 -7.00 -8.04 8.51
N ALA A 352 -6.13 -7.52 7.65
CA ALA A 352 -6.50 -7.12 6.28
C ALA A 352 -6.04 -8.11 5.21
N LEU A 353 -4.84 -8.68 5.35
CA LEU A 353 -4.20 -9.43 4.25
C LEU A 353 -4.48 -10.93 4.27
N GLY A 354 -4.62 -11.53 5.47
CA GLY A 354 -4.84 -12.97 5.61
C GLY A 354 -6.03 -13.51 4.82
N SER A 355 -7.11 -12.73 4.65
CA SER A 355 -8.31 -13.10 3.90
C SER A 355 -8.36 -12.56 2.47
N THR A 356 -7.47 -11.61 2.10
CA THR A 356 -7.52 -10.93 0.79
C THR A 356 -6.53 -11.49 -0.22
N PHE A 357 -5.50 -12.24 0.20
CA PHE A 357 -4.58 -12.93 -0.74
C PHE A 357 -5.31 -13.83 -1.76
N PRO A 358 -6.28 -14.68 -1.35
CA PRO A 358 -7.10 -15.47 -2.28
C PRO A 358 -7.76 -14.62 -3.36
N THR A 359 -8.37 -13.49 -2.96
CA THR A 359 -9.14 -12.61 -3.84
C THR A 359 -8.24 -11.88 -4.82
N ARG A 360 -7.09 -11.36 -4.37
CA ARG A 360 -6.08 -10.71 -5.23
C ARG A 360 -5.56 -11.68 -6.29
N ALA A 361 -5.22 -12.90 -5.87
CA ALA A 361 -4.73 -13.93 -6.79
C ALA A 361 -5.79 -14.32 -7.83
N ALA A 362 -7.04 -14.55 -7.39
CA ALA A 362 -8.14 -14.93 -8.26
C ALA A 362 -8.51 -13.85 -9.28
N ALA A 363 -8.47 -12.57 -8.88
CA ALA A 363 -8.78 -11.45 -9.76
C ALA A 363 -7.82 -11.38 -10.96
N ILE A 364 -6.52 -11.59 -10.74
CA ILE A 364 -5.53 -11.60 -11.82
C ILE A 364 -5.67 -12.84 -12.69
N TYR A 365 -5.84 -14.01 -12.07
CA TYR A 365 -5.99 -15.27 -12.81
C TYR A 365 -7.24 -15.24 -13.73
N SER A 366 -8.34 -14.65 -13.25
CA SER A 366 -9.58 -14.52 -14.02
C SER A 366 -9.59 -13.41 -15.08
N GLY A 367 -8.77 -12.36 -14.92
CA GLY A 367 -8.80 -11.15 -15.75
C GLY A 367 -8.00 -11.20 -17.06
N ASN A 368 -6.93 -12.00 -17.16
CA ASN A 368 -6.00 -11.95 -18.32
C ASN A 368 -5.53 -13.31 -18.85
N LEU A 369 -5.64 -14.40 -18.08
CA LEU A 369 -4.96 -15.68 -18.37
C LEU A 369 -5.91 -16.80 -18.79
N ALA A 370 -7.12 -16.85 -18.21
CA ALA A 370 -8.07 -17.94 -18.41
C ALA A 370 -8.68 -18.01 -19.82
N ASP A 371 -8.62 -16.94 -20.61
CA ASP A 371 -9.22 -16.88 -21.95
C ASP A 371 -8.42 -17.60 -23.04
N ASN A 372 -7.13 -17.86 -22.81
CA ASN A 372 -6.24 -18.48 -23.81
C ASN A 372 -6.08 -20.01 -23.65
N ILE A 373 -6.76 -20.63 -22.68
CA ILE A 373 -6.65 -22.07 -22.39
C ILE A 373 -7.98 -22.77 -22.72
N GLN A 374 -7.98 -23.69 -23.71
CA GLN A 374 -9.13 -24.56 -23.95
C GLN A 374 -9.41 -25.42 -22.70
N GLY A 375 -10.65 -25.37 -22.18
CA GLY A 375 -11.02 -26.03 -20.91
C GLY A 375 -11.25 -25.08 -19.72
N LYS A 376 -11.19 -23.76 -19.96
CA LYS A 376 -11.42 -22.62 -19.04
C LYS A 376 -12.35 -22.84 -17.85
N ALA A 377 -13.47 -23.55 -18.01
CA ALA A 377 -14.46 -23.75 -16.94
C ALA A 377 -14.03 -24.76 -15.86
N SER A 378 -12.97 -25.54 -16.08
CA SER A 378 -12.68 -26.73 -15.27
C SER A 378 -11.47 -26.63 -14.33
N ALA A 379 -10.65 -25.57 -14.42
CA ALA A 379 -9.44 -25.41 -13.59
C ALA A 379 -9.34 -23.99 -13.00
N PRO A 380 -10.25 -23.61 -12.07
CA PRO A 380 -10.09 -22.37 -11.30
C PRO A 380 -8.80 -22.41 -10.49
N LEU A 381 -8.23 -21.23 -10.20
CA LEU A 381 -7.12 -21.13 -9.27
C LEU A 381 -7.53 -21.74 -7.92
N ASN A 382 -6.74 -22.67 -7.38
CA ASN A 382 -6.97 -23.17 -6.04
C ASN A 382 -6.50 -22.12 -5.05
N THR A 383 -7.45 -21.33 -4.54
CA THR A 383 -7.20 -20.26 -3.58
C THR A 383 -7.35 -20.70 -2.13
N GLY A 384 -7.87 -21.90 -1.88
CA GLY A 384 -8.02 -22.47 -0.54
C GLY A 384 -6.68 -22.95 0.02
N ASP A 385 -5.87 -23.60 -0.83
CA ASP A 385 -4.62 -24.25 -0.41
C ASP A 385 -3.42 -23.68 -1.17
N PRO A 386 -2.80 -22.58 -0.68
CA PRO A 386 -1.62 -22.01 -1.32
C PRO A 386 -0.52 -23.06 -1.46
N LEU A 387 0.15 -23.06 -2.61
CA LEU A 387 1.26 -23.96 -2.91
C LEU A 387 2.45 -23.70 -1.99
N SER A 388 2.72 -22.43 -1.68
CA SER A 388 3.75 -22.03 -0.74
C SER A 388 3.38 -20.74 -0.04
N VAL A 389 3.71 -20.65 1.24
CA VAL A 389 3.51 -19.45 2.05
C VAL A 389 4.81 -19.21 2.82
N SER A 390 5.35 -18.01 2.71
CA SER A 390 6.49 -17.58 3.52
C SER A 390 6.29 -16.16 4.03
N TYR A 391 6.70 -15.94 5.27
CA TYR A 391 6.60 -14.67 5.96
C TYR A 391 7.96 -14.31 6.52
N SER A 392 8.33 -13.03 6.42
CA SER A 392 9.55 -12.48 7.02
C SER A 392 9.20 -11.29 7.89
N TYR A 393 9.74 -11.26 9.11
CA TYR A 393 9.44 -10.22 10.10
C TYR A 393 10.70 -9.42 10.39
N ASN A 394 10.67 -8.10 10.17
CA ASN A 394 11.71 -7.19 10.65
C ASN A 394 11.12 -6.27 11.72
N ILE A 395 11.34 -6.64 12.98
CA ILE A 395 10.78 -5.91 14.13
C ILE A 395 11.40 -4.50 14.24
N LYS A 396 12.68 -4.35 13.89
CA LYS A 396 13.40 -3.06 13.99
C LYS A 396 12.89 -2.06 12.98
N GLU A 397 12.67 -2.49 11.73
CA GLU A 397 12.16 -1.64 10.66
C GLU A 397 10.62 -1.54 10.68
N GLY A 398 9.94 -2.40 11.45
CA GLY A 398 8.49 -2.45 11.49
C GLY A 398 7.89 -2.99 10.18
N THR A 399 8.52 -3.99 9.56
CA THR A 399 8.05 -4.57 8.30
C THR A 399 7.67 -6.03 8.42
N VAL A 400 6.67 -6.42 7.62
CA VAL A 400 6.24 -7.81 7.42
C VAL A 400 6.26 -8.10 5.92
N GLY A 401 7.26 -8.87 5.49
CA GLY A 401 7.33 -9.40 4.13
C GLY A 401 6.51 -10.68 3.99
N TYR A 402 5.89 -10.87 2.85
CA TYR A 402 5.16 -12.08 2.51
C TYR A 402 5.43 -12.51 1.07
N ALA A 403 5.46 -13.82 0.86
CA ALA A 403 5.43 -14.43 -0.46
C ALA A 403 4.47 -15.62 -0.43
N VAL A 404 3.38 -15.50 -1.20
CA VAL A 404 2.31 -16.50 -1.29
C VAL A 404 2.15 -16.92 -2.73
N THR A 405 2.22 -18.22 -2.99
CA THR A 405 2.04 -18.79 -4.32
C THR A 405 0.79 -19.64 -4.35
N TYR A 406 -0.05 -19.41 -5.36
CA TYR A 406 -1.21 -20.23 -5.70
C TYR A 406 -0.98 -20.91 -7.04
N ASN A 407 -1.67 -22.01 -7.27
CA ASN A 407 -1.75 -22.62 -8.59
C ASN A 407 -3.17 -23.17 -8.85
N ASN A 408 -3.45 -23.52 -10.09
CA ASN A 408 -4.73 -24.11 -10.51
C ASN A 408 -4.77 -25.65 -10.36
N ARG A 409 -3.92 -26.23 -9.50
CA ARG A 409 -4.00 -27.67 -9.21
C ARG A 409 -5.40 -27.98 -8.66
N PRO A 410 -6.00 -29.15 -8.97
CA PRO A 410 -7.22 -29.58 -8.32
C PRO A 410 -7.09 -29.49 -6.78
N ALA A 411 -8.17 -29.10 -6.11
CA ALA A 411 -8.23 -29.18 -4.65
C ALA A 411 -7.99 -30.62 -4.20
N ASN A 412 -7.39 -30.77 -3.02
CA ASN A 412 -7.18 -32.08 -2.42
C ASN A 412 -8.54 -32.79 -2.24
N CYS A 413 -8.58 -34.10 -2.42
CA CYS A 413 -9.81 -34.87 -2.29
C CYS A 413 -10.36 -34.91 -0.85
N LEU A 414 -9.50 -34.64 0.14
CA LEU A 414 -9.83 -34.62 1.56
C LEU A 414 -9.38 -33.30 2.22
N ASP A 415 -10.24 -32.77 3.09
CA ASP A 415 -9.93 -31.58 3.89
C ASP A 415 -8.82 -31.86 4.91
N GLY A 416 -7.94 -30.88 5.15
CA GLY A 416 -6.84 -30.97 6.12
C GLY A 416 -5.59 -31.70 5.62
N VAL A 417 -5.60 -32.19 4.37
CA VAL A 417 -4.40 -32.68 3.67
C VAL A 417 -3.59 -31.49 3.16
N LEU A 418 -2.29 -31.46 3.46
CA LEU A 418 -1.35 -30.40 3.04
C LEU A 418 -0.85 -30.61 1.61
N SER A 419 -0.67 -31.87 1.21
CA SER A 419 -0.22 -32.26 -0.12
C SER A 419 -0.81 -33.61 -0.47
N GLU A 420 -1.32 -33.75 -1.69
CA GLU A 420 -1.91 -34.99 -2.20
C GLU A 420 -1.37 -35.27 -3.61
N ASN A 421 -1.04 -36.53 -3.86
CA ASN A 421 -0.68 -37.04 -5.17
C ASN A 421 -1.42 -38.34 -5.42
N ILE A 422 -2.32 -38.34 -6.39
CA ILE A 422 -3.11 -39.51 -6.78
C ILE A 422 -2.71 -39.88 -8.20
N SER A 423 -2.15 -41.07 -8.36
CA SER A 423 -1.82 -41.65 -9.66
C SER A 423 -2.66 -42.89 -9.91
N ALA A 424 -3.23 -42.97 -11.11
CA ALA A 424 -4.02 -44.10 -11.55
C ALA A 424 -3.48 -44.62 -12.87
N THR A 425 -3.20 -45.92 -12.92
CA THR A 425 -2.69 -46.60 -14.12
C THR A 425 -3.69 -47.66 -14.56
N LYS A 426 -4.21 -47.52 -15.78
CA LYS A 426 -5.10 -48.51 -16.39
C LYS A 426 -4.33 -49.30 -17.44
N ASN A 427 -4.11 -50.58 -17.19
CA ASN A 427 -3.49 -51.49 -18.14
C ASN A 427 -4.58 -52.29 -18.86
N VAL A 428 -4.67 -52.09 -20.16
CA VAL A 428 -5.61 -52.82 -21.02
C VAL A 428 -4.96 -54.13 -21.46
N GLY A 429 -5.71 -55.21 -21.32
CA GLY A 429 -5.32 -56.55 -21.70
C GLY A 429 -5.07 -56.66 -23.20
N VAL A 430 -3.98 -57.33 -23.54
CA VAL A 430 -3.57 -57.56 -24.93
C VAL A 430 -3.92 -58.99 -25.36
N PRO A 431 -4.16 -59.23 -26.66
CA PRO A 431 -4.37 -60.59 -27.16
C PRO A 431 -3.20 -61.49 -26.79
N VAL A 432 -3.50 -62.67 -26.25
CA VAL A 432 -2.50 -63.69 -25.98
C VAL A 432 -2.22 -64.41 -27.29
N ILE A 433 -0.96 -64.44 -27.68
CA ILE A 433 -0.50 -65.08 -28.91
C ILE A 433 0.37 -66.27 -28.53
N ALA A 434 -0.01 -67.47 -28.97
CA ALA A 434 0.85 -68.65 -28.86
C ALA A 434 1.93 -68.59 -29.96
N SER A 435 3.18 -68.76 -29.57
CA SER A 435 4.32 -68.84 -30.49
C SER A 435 4.81 -70.27 -30.58
N HIS A 436 4.57 -70.93 -31.71
CA HIS A 436 5.02 -72.29 -31.98
C HIS A 436 6.27 -72.28 -32.87
N THR A 437 7.41 -72.64 -32.28
CA THR A 437 8.66 -72.76 -33.04
C THR A 437 8.66 -74.03 -33.87
N VAL A 438 8.81 -73.90 -35.19
CA VAL A 438 8.94 -75.04 -36.11
C VAL A 438 10.40 -75.12 -36.55
N LEU A 439 11.11 -76.17 -36.15
CA LEU A 439 12.52 -76.36 -36.52
C LEU A 439 12.67 -76.40 -38.06
N GLY A 440 13.62 -75.61 -38.57
CA GLY A 440 13.88 -75.49 -40.01
C GLY A 440 13.04 -74.45 -40.76
N ARG A 441 12.10 -73.75 -40.11
CA ARG A 441 11.33 -72.66 -40.73
C ARG A 441 12.12 -71.35 -40.70
N ALA A 442 12.62 -70.92 -41.86
CA ALA A 442 13.40 -69.67 -41.99
C ALA A 442 12.58 -68.40 -41.66
N ALA A 443 11.26 -68.43 -41.83
CA ALA A 443 10.35 -67.31 -41.53
C ALA A 443 10.05 -67.13 -40.02
N GLY A 444 10.71 -67.89 -39.13
CA GLY A 444 10.51 -67.82 -37.69
C GLY A 444 9.34 -68.66 -37.17
N PRO A 445 8.92 -68.46 -35.90
CA PRO A 445 7.79 -69.17 -35.29
C PRO A 445 6.44 -68.88 -35.96
N ILE A 446 5.47 -69.77 -35.79
CA ILE A 446 4.07 -69.50 -36.14
C ILE A 446 3.44 -68.78 -34.95
N LEU A 447 2.88 -67.60 -35.20
CA LEU A 447 2.10 -66.83 -34.23
C LEU A 447 0.62 -67.18 -34.41
N GLN A 448 0.00 -67.73 -33.38
CA GLN A 448 -1.41 -68.10 -33.36
C GLN A 448 -2.14 -67.31 -32.28
N ASP A 449 -3.15 -66.55 -32.67
CA ASP A 449 -4.11 -65.97 -31.74
C ASP A 449 -4.91 -67.11 -31.09
N ILE A 450 -4.88 -67.20 -29.77
CA ILE A 450 -5.61 -68.24 -29.02
C ILE A 450 -7.01 -67.79 -28.60
N GLY A 451 -7.45 -66.61 -29.04
CA GLY A 451 -8.79 -66.08 -28.77
C GLY A 451 -8.99 -65.60 -27.34
N THR A 452 -7.92 -65.38 -26.58
CA THR A 452 -7.97 -64.84 -25.21
C THR A 452 -7.14 -63.56 -25.11
N LYS A 453 -7.46 -62.72 -24.11
CA LYS A 453 -6.66 -61.55 -23.74
C LYS A 453 -6.08 -61.74 -22.35
N THR A 454 -4.95 -61.10 -22.06
CA THR A 454 -4.48 -60.96 -20.67
C THR A 454 -5.52 -60.17 -19.86
N ALA A 455 -5.57 -60.39 -18.55
CA ALA A 455 -6.51 -59.66 -17.71
C ALA A 455 -6.17 -58.15 -17.71
N ASN A 456 -7.19 -57.29 -17.64
CA ASN A 456 -6.96 -55.87 -17.46
C ASN A 456 -6.58 -55.61 -16.00
N THR A 457 -5.69 -54.64 -15.75
CA THR A 457 -5.39 -54.17 -14.39
C THR A 457 -5.67 -52.69 -14.25
N PHE A 458 -6.06 -52.31 -13.04
CA PHE A 458 -6.16 -50.92 -12.62
C PHE A 458 -5.36 -50.78 -11.33
N ASP A 459 -4.44 -49.84 -11.29
CA ASP A 459 -3.55 -49.62 -10.15
C ASP A 459 -3.70 -48.16 -9.71
N LEU A 460 -4.10 -47.96 -8.45
CA LEU A 460 -4.26 -46.65 -7.81
C LEU A 460 -3.19 -46.49 -6.74
N SER A 461 -2.42 -45.42 -6.80
CA SER A 461 -1.45 -45.04 -5.77
C SER A 461 -1.76 -43.64 -5.29
N ILE A 462 -1.99 -43.53 -3.98
CA ILE A 462 -2.31 -42.30 -3.27
C ILE A 462 -1.16 -42.02 -2.31
N GLU A 463 -0.62 -40.82 -2.37
CA GLU A 463 0.33 -40.29 -1.40
C GLU A 463 -0.23 -38.98 -0.83
N ALA A 464 -0.22 -38.84 0.48
CA ALA A 464 -0.72 -37.65 1.15
C ALA A 464 0.16 -37.23 2.31
N VAL A 465 0.19 -35.94 2.60
CA VAL A 465 0.84 -35.36 3.77
C VAL A 465 -0.21 -34.63 4.59
N VAL A 466 -0.38 -35.01 5.85
CA VAL A 466 -1.28 -34.37 6.82
C VAL A 466 -0.49 -33.72 7.94
N LEU A 467 -1.15 -32.84 8.71
CA LEU A 467 -0.53 -32.27 9.90
C LEU A 467 -0.28 -33.39 10.94
N PRO A 468 0.97 -33.59 11.40
CA PRO A 468 1.25 -34.64 12.37
C PRO A 468 0.56 -34.32 13.71
N PRO A 469 -0.02 -35.32 14.41
CA PRO A 469 -0.65 -35.12 15.70
C PRO A 469 0.34 -34.60 16.74
N THR A 470 -0.12 -33.71 17.62
CA THR A 470 0.69 -33.25 18.75
C THR A 470 0.73 -34.30 19.86
N GLY A 471 1.93 -34.73 20.22
CA GLY A 471 2.17 -35.68 21.32
C GLY A 471 2.62 -37.07 20.86
N CYS A 472 2.97 -37.93 21.82
CA CYS A 472 3.48 -39.28 21.57
C CYS A 472 2.54 -40.31 22.19
N VAL A 473 1.34 -40.49 21.61
CA VAL A 473 0.40 -41.53 22.03
C VAL A 473 0.25 -42.55 20.90
N ALA A 474 0.93 -43.69 21.02
CA ALA A 474 0.97 -44.71 19.97
C ALA A 474 -0.41 -45.34 19.69
N ALA A 475 -1.31 -45.37 20.67
CA ALA A 475 -2.60 -46.03 20.56
C ALA A 475 -3.60 -45.34 19.61
N SER A 476 -3.45 -44.02 19.39
CA SER A 476 -4.33 -43.21 18.54
C SER A 476 -3.61 -42.66 17.32
N ALA A 477 -2.39 -43.14 17.04
CA ALA A 477 -1.58 -42.60 15.96
C ALA A 477 -2.24 -42.80 14.59
N PHE A 478 -2.97 -43.91 14.39
CA PHE A 478 -3.73 -44.18 13.16
C PHE A 478 -5.09 -43.48 13.11
N ASP A 479 -5.61 -42.92 14.21
CA ASP A 479 -6.87 -42.15 14.17
C ASP A 479 -6.71 -40.83 13.39
N TYR A 480 -5.47 -40.43 13.12
CA TYR A 480 -5.12 -39.26 12.32
C TYR A 480 -4.78 -39.59 10.87
N SER A 481 -4.87 -40.85 10.44
CA SER A 481 -4.67 -41.18 9.03
C SER A 481 -5.86 -40.65 8.20
N PRO A 482 -5.61 -40.00 7.06
CA PRO A 482 -6.68 -39.57 6.16
C PRO A 482 -7.45 -40.77 5.60
N ASP A 483 -8.78 -40.66 5.52
CA ASP A 483 -9.66 -41.72 5.02
C ASP A 483 -9.92 -41.58 3.51
N TYR A 484 -9.23 -42.41 2.72
CA TYR A 484 -9.39 -42.46 1.27
C TYR A 484 -10.38 -43.51 0.77
N ASP A 485 -11.17 -44.16 1.64
CA ASP A 485 -12.11 -45.20 1.22
C ASP A 485 -13.15 -44.69 0.22
N ALA A 486 -13.59 -43.45 0.34
CA ALA A 486 -14.50 -42.83 -0.63
C ALA A 486 -13.87 -42.68 -2.02
N VAL A 487 -12.58 -42.32 -2.10
CA VAL A 487 -11.85 -42.21 -3.37
C VAL A 487 -11.69 -43.58 -4.02
N VAL A 488 -11.30 -44.58 -3.23
CA VAL A 488 -11.19 -45.98 -3.67
C VAL A 488 -12.53 -46.51 -4.15
N GLY A 489 -13.60 -46.30 -3.38
CA GLY A 489 -14.96 -46.71 -3.74
C GLY A 489 -15.52 -45.99 -4.97
N ASN A 490 -15.13 -44.73 -5.20
CA ASN A 490 -15.49 -44.00 -6.41
C ASN A 490 -14.84 -44.63 -7.65
N VAL A 491 -13.58 -45.07 -7.58
CA VAL A 491 -12.95 -45.82 -8.68
C VAL A 491 -13.74 -47.09 -9.01
N GLU A 492 -14.13 -47.84 -7.98
CA GLU A 492 -14.90 -49.08 -8.13
C GLU A 492 -16.28 -48.86 -8.75
N THR A 493 -16.97 -47.79 -8.35
CA THR A 493 -18.35 -47.52 -8.80
C THR A 493 -18.44 -46.78 -10.12
N THR A 494 -17.45 -45.94 -10.46
CA THR A 494 -17.46 -45.10 -11.66
C THR A 494 -16.57 -45.65 -12.78
N THR A 495 -15.32 -45.99 -12.46
CA THR A 495 -14.31 -46.35 -13.47
C THR A 495 -14.39 -47.83 -13.84
N LEU A 496 -14.68 -48.68 -12.85
CA LEU A 496 -14.89 -50.12 -13.05
C LEU A 496 -16.37 -50.48 -13.20
N SER A 497 -17.24 -49.48 -13.33
CA SER A 497 -18.67 -49.67 -13.55
C SER A 497 -18.92 -50.53 -14.80
N GLY A 498 -19.80 -51.52 -14.70
CA GLY A 498 -20.11 -52.43 -15.81
C GLY A 498 -19.04 -53.48 -16.11
N THR A 499 -18.01 -53.60 -15.28
CA THR A 499 -16.99 -54.67 -15.36
C THR A 499 -17.12 -55.65 -14.20
N THR A 500 -16.66 -56.88 -14.39
CA THR A 500 -16.42 -57.78 -13.27
C THR A 500 -15.00 -57.55 -12.78
N TYR A 501 -14.83 -57.14 -11.53
CA TYR A 501 -13.51 -56.82 -10.96
C TYR A 501 -13.25 -57.54 -9.64
N PHE A 502 -11.97 -57.72 -9.31
CA PHE A 502 -11.47 -58.26 -8.05
C PHE A 502 -10.33 -57.38 -7.55
N ARG A 503 -10.41 -56.91 -6.31
CA ARG A 503 -9.30 -56.22 -5.64
C ARG A 503 -8.21 -57.25 -5.33
N THR A 504 -7.01 -57.04 -5.86
CA THR A 504 -5.86 -57.95 -5.70
C THR A 504 -4.88 -57.51 -4.64
N ALA A 505 -4.82 -56.20 -4.34
CA ALA A 505 -4.02 -55.64 -3.27
C ALA A 505 -4.69 -54.39 -2.71
N ASP A 506 -4.50 -54.15 -1.42
CA ASP A 506 -4.86 -52.90 -0.72
C ASP A 506 -3.85 -52.75 0.43
N ASN A 507 -2.82 -51.94 0.20
CA ASN A 507 -1.78 -51.69 1.19
C ASN A 507 -1.85 -50.24 1.62
N GLU A 508 -1.86 -50.02 2.93
CA GLU A 508 -1.92 -48.69 3.54
C GLU A 508 -0.78 -48.55 4.55
N THR A 509 -0.10 -47.41 4.51
CA THR A 509 0.97 -47.09 5.44
C THR A 509 0.85 -45.63 5.88
N PHE A 510 0.96 -45.39 7.17
CA PHE A 510 0.94 -44.06 7.75
C PHE A 510 2.12 -43.88 8.72
N ASP A 511 2.93 -42.84 8.50
CA ASP A 511 3.94 -42.39 9.44
C ASP A 511 3.39 -41.16 10.21
N PRO A 512 2.90 -41.35 11.46
CA PRO A 512 2.30 -40.29 12.26
C PRO A 512 3.32 -39.21 12.67
N LYS A 513 4.62 -39.50 12.62
CA LYS A 513 5.65 -38.54 13.07
C LYS A 513 5.86 -37.43 12.04
N ILE A 514 5.80 -37.78 10.76
CA ILE A 514 5.99 -36.86 9.64
C ILE A 514 4.69 -36.60 8.87
N GLY A 515 3.59 -37.21 9.32
CA GLY A 515 2.27 -37.08 8.70
C GLY A 515 2.18 -37.64 7.29
N ARG A 516 3.05 -38.59 6.91
CA ARG A 516 3.08 -39.15 5.56
C ARG A 516 2.19 -40.37 5.47
N TYR A 517 1.24 -40.32 4.55
CA TYR A 517 0.32 -41.38 4.22
C TYR A 517 0.61 -41.90 2.82
N SER A 518 0.56 -43.21 2.62
CA SER A 518 0.47 -43.80 1.29
C SER A 518 -0.45 -45.00 1.27
N ARG A 519 -1.27 -45.10 0.23
CA ARG A 519 -2.14 -46.25 -0.04
C ARG A 519 -2.01 -46.68 -1.48
N SER A 520 -1.87 -47.98 -1.70
CA SER A 520 -1.83 -48.59 -3.04
C SER A 520 -2.92 -49.64 -3.15
N VAL A 521 -3.80 -49.49 -4.12
CA VAL A 521 -4.90 -50.42 -4.39
C VAL A 521 -4.81 -50.91 -5.83
N SER A 522 -4.91 -52.22 -6.02
CA SER A 522 -4.85 -52.84 -7.35
C SER A 522 -6.11 -53.68 -7.58
N TRP A 523 -6.61 -53.64 -8.81
CA TRP A 523 -7.72 -54.45 -9.27
C TRP A 523 -7.35 -55.19 -10.55
N ILE A 524 -7.86 -56.41 -10.67
CA ILE A 524 -7.97 -57.11 -11.94
C ILE A 524 -9.43 -57.05 -12.38
N TYR A 525 -9.70 -56.65 -13.63
CA TYR A 525 -11.06 -56.56 -14.14
C TYR A 525 -11.21 -57.13 -15.55
N THR A 526 -12.43 -57.53 -15.89
CA THR A 526 -12.84 -57.99 -17.22
C THR A 526 -14.09 -57.24 -17.65
N GLU A 527 -14.10 -56.76 -18.88
CA GLU A 527 -15.28 -56.12 -19.47
C GLU A 527 -16.39 -57.17 -19.61
N CYS A 528 -17.62 -56.81 -19.22
CA CYS A 528 -18.76 -57.67 -19.48
C CYS A 528 -19.02 -57.73 -21.00
N PRO A 529 -19.22 -58.93 -21.59
CA PRO A 529 -19.42 -59.11 -23.02
C PRO A 529 -20.71 -58.47 -23.55
#